data_AF-A0A381ZQ80-F1
#
_entry.id   AF-A0A381ZQ80-F1
#
_cell.length_a   1.000
_cell.length_b   1.000
_cell.length_c   1.000
_cell.angle_alpha   90.00
_cell.angle_beta   90.00
_cell.angle_gamma   90.00
#
_symmetry.space_group_name_H-M   'P 1'
#
loop_
_entity.id
_entity.type
_entity.pdbx_description
1 polymer ?
#
loop_
_entity_poly.entity_id
_entity_poly.type
_entity_poly.pdbx_seq_one_letter_code
_entity_poly.pdbx_strand_id
1 'polypeptide(L)' 'HKQVIHIFAGHMHRPWTAVLGGVSASTVPSVAADLRYGSYLPTMATQPVYQIHRFDGDESFVNEPRLPGSDAGSLKV' A
#
# COMPACT_ATOMS: atom_id res chain seq x y z
N HIS A 1 17.09 -10.62 17.37
CA HIS A 1 17.08 -9.64 16.26
C HIS A 1 16.47 -10.29 15.03
N LYS A 2 15.27 -9.86 14.61
CA LYS A 2 14.73 -10.20 13.29
C LYS A 2 15.26 -9.18 12.29
N GLN A 3 15.99 -9.63 11.28
CA GLN A 3 16.55 -8.73 10.26
C GLN A 3 15.55 -8.43 9.13
N VAL A 4 14.52 -9.26 8.99
CA VAL A 4 13.43 -9.09 8.03
C VAL A 4 12.12 -9.08 8.80
N ILE A 5 11.35 -8.00 8.67
CA ILE A 5 10.11 -7.79 9.44
C ILE A 5 8.87 -7.68 8.53
N HIS A 6 9.03 -7.31 7.26
CA HIS A 6 7.96 -7.31 6.27
C HIS A 6 8.50 -7.44 4.84
N ILE A 7 7.74 -8.09 3.95
CA ILE A 7 8.01 -8.18 2.51
C ILE A 7 6.88 -7.47 1.74
N PHE A 8 7.22 -6.43 0.99
CA PHE A 8 6.29 -5.77 0.07
C PHE A 8 6.58 -6.20 -1.38
N ALA A 9 5.55 -6.58 -2.12
CA ALA A 9 5.69 -7.06 -3.49
C ALA A 9 4.63 -6.49 -4.44
N GLY A 10 4.93 -6.45 -5.74
CA GLY A 10 3.97 -6.13 -6.80
C GLY A 10 3.31 -7.39 -7.38
N HIS A 11 3.27 -7.47 -8.72
CA HIS A 11 2.87 -8.62 -9.55
C HIS A 11 1.39 -9.05 -9.50
N MET A 12 0.78 -9.13 -8.32
CA MET A 12 -0.61 -9.58 -8.17
C MET A 12 -1.65 -8.53 -8.58
N HIS A 13 -1.23 -7.26 -8.69
CA HIS A 13 -2.08 -6.11 -9.05
C HIS A 13 -3.30 -5.92 -8.12
N ARG A 14 -3.30 -6.53 -6.94
CA ARG A 14 -4.32 -6.43 -5.90
C ARG A 14 -3.69 -6.47 -4.52
N PRO A 15 -4.32 -5.87 -3.51
CA PRO A 15 -3.92 -6.05 -2.13
C PRO A 15 -4.12 -7.51 -1.70
N TRP A 16 -3.09 -8.09 -1.12
CA TRP A 16 -3.16 -9.41 -0.50
C TRP A 16 -2.08 -9.51 0.58
N THR A 17 -2.32 -10.32 1.61
CA THR A 17 -1.40 -10.48 2.75
C THR A 17 -1.26 -11.95 3.13
N ALA A 18 -0.06 -12.34 3.55
CA ALA A 18 0.21 -13.64 4.16
C ALA A 18 1.40 -13.57 5.13
N VAL A 19 1.67 -14.69 5.79
CA VAL A 19 2.84 -14.89 6.63
C VAL A 19 3.71 -15.97 6.00
N LEU A 20 4.99 -15.65 5.74
CA LEU A 20 5.98 -16.55 5.14
C LEU A 20 7.15 -16.69 6.12
N GLY A 21 7.38 -17.89 6.64
CA GLY A 21 8.47 -18.13 7.59
C GLY A 21 8.42 -17.23 8.84
N GLY A 22 7.23 -16.81 9.28
CA GLY A 22 7.05 -15.90 10.40
C GLY A 22 7.24 -14.40 10.06
N VAL A 23 7.40 -14.06 8.78
CA VAL A 23 7.50 -12.67 8.29
C VAL A 23 6.21 -12.30 7.56
N SER A 24 5.66 -11.13 7.88
CA SER A 24 4.52 -10.57 7.16
C SER A 24 4.90 -10.26 5.72
N ALA A 25 4.07 -10.65 4.77
CA ALA A 25 4.26 -10.36 3.35
C ALA A 25 2.96 -9.82 2.77
N SER A 26 3.07 -8.84 1.87
CA SER A 26 1.90 -8.24 1.23
C SER A 26 2.18 -7.85 -0.21
N THR A 27 1.17 -8.01 -1.06
CA THR A 27 1.18 -7.42 -2.41
C THR A 27 0.46 -6.08 -2.44
N VAL A 28 0.95 -5.17 -3.27
CA VAL A 28 0.34 -3.85 -3.48
C VAL A 28 -0.50 -3.82 -4.76
N PRO A 29 -1.56 -3.00 -4.80
CA PRO A 29 -2.32 -2.80 -6.03
C PRO A 29 -1.49 -2.14 -7.14
N SER A 30 -1.93 -2.33 -8.37
CA SER A 30 -1.38 -1.58 -9.52
C SER A 30 -1.72 -0.09 -9.40
N VAL A 31 -0.76 0.76 -9.77
CA VAL A 31 -0.97 2.21 -9.97
C VAL A 31 -1.78 2.48 -11.23
N ALA A 32 -1.59 1.67 -12.27
CA ALA A 32 -2.42 1.68 -13.48
C ALA A 32 -3.79 1.07 -13.13
N ALA A 33 -4.82 1.92 -13.10
CA ALA A 33 -6.15 1.58 -12.59
C ALA A 33 -6.88 0.52 -13.43
N ASP A 34 -6.60 0.48 -14.73
CA ASP A 34 -7.12 -0.49 -15.70
C ASP A 34 -6.54 -1.90 -15.52
N LEU A 35 -5.35 -2.02 -14.92
CA LEU A 35 -4.71 -3.29 -14.60
C LEU A 35 -4.94 -3.74 -13.15
N ARG A 36 -5.67 -2.98 -12.35
CA ARG A 36 -5.84 -3.21 -10.91
C ARG A 36 -7.02 -4.15 -10.66
N TYR A 37 -6.78 -5.24 -9.93
CA TYR A 37 -7.82 -6.21 -9.60
C TYR A 37 -8.43 -5.96 -8.22
N GLY A 38 -9.73 -6.24 -8.10
CA GLY A 38 -10.48 -6.12 -6.86
C GLY A 38 -11.52 -5.00 -6.91
N SER A 39 -12.23 -4.84 -5.79
CA SER A 39 -13.23 -3.77 -5.63
C SER A 39 -12.61 -2.55 -4.97
N TYR A 40 -12.87 -1.36 -5.53
CA TYR A 40 -12.38 -0.08 -5.04
C TYR A 40 -13.55 0.88 -4.85
N LEU A 41 -13.41 1.79 -3.89
CA LEU A 41 -14.38 2.89 -3.74
C LEU A 41 -14.44 3.71 -5.05
N PRO A 42 -15.60 4.29 -5.40
CA PRO A 42 -15.73 5.09 -6.62
C PRO A 42 -14.69 6.21 -6.73
N THR A 43 -14.33 6.83 -5.61
CA THR A 43 -13.29 7.86 -5.53
C THR A 43 -11.88 7.35 -5.85
N MET A 44 -11.66 6.04 -5.80
CA MET A 44 -10.36 5.41 -6.06
C MET A 44 -10.31 4.72 -7.42
N ALA A 45 -11.48 4.30 -7.94
CA ALA A 45 -11.60 3.33 -9.03
C ALA A 45 -10.85 3.75 -10.31
N THR A 46 -10.86 5.03 -10.67
CA THR A 46 -10.33 5.54 -11.94
C THR A 46 -8.98 6.26 -11.80
N GLN A 47 -8.37 6.23 -10.62
CA GLN A 47 -7.11 6.92 -10.38
C GLN A 47 -6.05 6.03 -9.70
N PRO A 48 -4.77 6.42 -9.80
CA PRO A 48 -3.71 5.82 -9.00
C PRO A 48 -4.09 5.71 -7.52
N VAL A 49 -3.73 4.60 -6.89
CA VAL A 49 -3.76 4.45 -5.43
C VAL A 49 -2.37 4.00 -5.03
N TYR A 50 -1.65 4.88 -4.32
CA TYR A 50 -0.35 4.55 -3.74
C TYR A 50 -0.54 3.80 -2.43
N GLN A 51 0.43 2.96 -2.05
CA GLN A 51 0.51 2.40 -0.71
C GLN A 51 1.65 3.09 0.04
N ILE A 52 1.30 3.74 1.15
CA ILE A 52 2.27 4.38 2.03
C ILE A 52 2.57 3.40 3.16
N HIS A 53 3.86 3.12 3.34
CA HIS A 53 4.37 2.22 4.36
C HIS A 53 5.13 3.04 5.39
N ARG A 54 4.58 3.16 6.59
CA ARG A 54 5.23 3.86 7.70
C ARG A 54 5.75 2.83 8.69
N PHE A 55 7.05 2.85 8.93
CA PHE A 55 7.66 2.04 9.98
C PHE A 55 7.23 2.54 11.35
N ASP A 56 6.74 1.66 12.22
CA ASP A 56 6.14 2.01 13.52
C ASP A 56 7.08 1.74 14.71
N GLY A 57 8.33 1.34 14.47
CA GLY A 57 9.32 1.05 15.52
C GLY A 57 9.17 -0.32 16.19
N ASP A 58 7.94 -0.82 16.34
CA ASP A 58 7.62 -2.13 16.95
C ASP A 58 7.75 -3.31 15.98
N GLU A 59 8.84 -3.34 15.19
CA GLU A 59 9.08 -4.35 14.15
C GLU A 59 7.92 -4.50 13.14
N SER A 60 7.16 -3.43 12.91
CA SER A 60 5.96 -3.45 12.08
C SER A 60 5.82 -2.22 11.18
N PHE A 61 4.90 -2.32 10.22
CA PHE A 61 4.55 -1.23 9.32
C PHE A 61 3.06 -0.95 9.37
N VAL A 62 2.71 0.33 9.41
CA VAL A 62 1.37 0.82 9.10
C VAL A 62 1.28 1.03 7.60
N ASN A 63 0.25 0.45 6.96
CA ASN A 63 0.06 0.48 5.52
C ASN A 63 -1.25 1.21 5.19
N GLU A 64 -1.16 2.28 4.40
CA GLU A 64 -2.30 3.15 4.12
C GLU A 64 -2.43 3.43 2.61
N PRO A 65 -3.63 3.32 2.01
CA PRO A 65 -3.87 3.78 0.65
C PRO A 65 -3.85 5.31 0.59
N ARG A 66 -3.23 5.85 -0.45
CA ARG A 66 -3.12 7.29 -0.69
C ARG A 66 -3.54 7.64 -2.11
N LEU A 67 -4.39 8.66 -2.24
CA LEU A 67 -4.81 9.20 -3.54
C LEU A 67 -3.89 10.35 -3.97
N PRO A 68 -3.72 10.59 -5.28
CA PRO A 68 -3.03 11.77 -5.77
C PRO A 68 -3.60 13.05 -5.17
N GLY A 69 -2.74 14.00 -4.79
CA GLY A 69 -3.16 15.31 -4.28
C GLY A 69 -3.82 15.32 -2.89
N SER A 70 -3.83 14.20 -2.17
CA SER A 70 -4.37 14.16 -0.79
C SER A 70 -3.38 14.64 0.29
N ASP A 71 -2.15 15.03 -0.10
CA ASP A 71 -1.28 15.86 0.73
C ASP A 71 -1.62 17.34 0.55
N ALA A 72 -2.64 17.82 1.27
CA ALA A 72 -2.83 19.25 1.51
C ALA A 72 -1.93 19.71 2.68
N GLY A 73 -0.61 19.56 2.52
CA GLY A 73 0.39 20.24 3.34
C GLY A 73 0.74 21.60 2.72
N SER A 74 0.08 22.66 3.19
CA SER A 74 0.29 24.07 2.85
C SER A 74 0.20 24.48 1.36
N LEU A 75 -1.01 24.83 0.91
CA LEU A 75 -1.15 26.06 0.14
C LEU A 75 -1.76 27.09 1.09
N LYS A 76 -0.92 27.95 1.69
CA LYS A 76 -1.43 29.21 2.22
C LYS A 76 -1.77 30.07 1.00
N VAL A 77 -3.04 30.48 0.92
CA VAL A 77 -3.49 31.59 0.06
C VAL A 77 -2.74 32.85 0.44
#